data_AF-A0A317HN25-F1
#
_entry.id   AF-A0A317HN25-F1
#
_cell.length_a   1.000
_cell.length_b   1.000
_cell.length_c   1.000
_cell.angle_alpha   90.00
_cell.angle_beta   90.00
_cell.angle_gamma   90.00
#
_symmetry.space_group_name_H-M   'P 1'
#
loop_
_entity.id
_entity.type
_entity.pdbx_description
1 polymer ?
#
loop_
_entity_poly.entity_id
_entity_poly.type
_entity_poly.pdbx_seq_one_letter_code
_entity_poly.pdbx_strand_id
1 'polypeptide(L)'
;MRTGQSDEFLSKTKWERFQVLIMGPVMNMLLALVLTVAVLYGGIDVPAYEDQPPVVGVVMMNSAAERADIRPGDRIVSVAQRSVKTWEEFFIAIGGRPNREVSIEILRDGKILNRRVTPDTATGQARIEYGEIGVFPNVHPHLLAISPGEPGERGGLKIGDVILAVEGKPILFHSDFREVIASHPDKPMMVSVLRDGSSLTLSVTPRHKGSIGYLGVTPVDETKSIKPSAVEAVTMSLKRNAQYAGLIFQTIWGLITRETSPKQLMGPLGIAQLSGESAQLGWMALISLMASISLNLGLLNLLPIPILDGGHIFIMALEGLARRDFSTRIKEKMLLAGFVVLMMLMVTVIYNDLTRISWIERLMPWR
;
A
#
# COMPACT_ATOMS: atom_id res chain seq x y z
N MET A 1 39.00 -21.14 -18.20
CA MET A 1 39.90 -20.31 -19.04
C MET A 1 39.24 -18.95 -19.21
N ARG A 2 39.99 -17.85 -19.09
CA ARG A 2 39.51 -16.51 -19.45
C ARG A 2 39.42 -16.47 -20.97
N THR A 3 38.25 -16.17 -21.54
CA THR A 3 38.03 -16.06 -22.98
C THR A 3 37.23 -14.79 -23.25
N GLY A 4 37.64 -14.00 -24.24
CA GLY A 4 37.02 -12.71 -24.58
C GLY A 4 37.97 -11.52 -24.45
N GLN A 5 37.58 -10.37 -25.02
CA GLN A 5 38.31 -9.11 -24.88
C GLN A 5 38.30 -8.59 -23.43
N SER A 6 39.22 -7.68 -23.06
CA SER A 6 39.45 -7.27 -21.67
C SER A 6 38.27 -6.51 -21.02
N ASP A 7 37.32 -6.07 -21.83
CA ASP A 7 36.05 -5.41 -21.50
C ASP A 7 34.87 -6.38 -21.36
N GLU A 8 34.97 -7.61 -21.87
CA GLU A 8 33.89 -8.60 -21.81
C GLU A 8 33.68 -9.19 -20.40
N PHE A 9 32.42 -9.41 -20.02
CA PHE A 9 32.05 -9.96 -18.70
C PHE A 9 32.75 -11.28 -18.37
N LEU A 10 32.95 -12.16 -19.37
CA LEU A 10 33.58 -13.48 -19.19
C LEU A 10 35.11 -13.42 -19.03
N SER A 11 35.76 -12.31 -19.36
CA SER A 11 37.21 -12.11 -19.17
C SER A 11 37.55 -11.63 -17.75
N LYS A 12 36.56 -11.10 -17.01
CA LYS A 12 36.68 -10.59 -15.64
C LYS A 12 36.83 -11.69 -14.59
N THR A 13 37.50 -11.36 -13.49
CA THR A 13 37.63 -12.23 -12.31
C THR A 13 36.25 -12.54 -11.71
N LYS A 14 36.17 -13.63 -10.92
CA LYS A 14 34.92 -13.98 -10.22
C LYS A 14 34.43 -12.84 -9.32
N TRP A 15 35.36 -12.10 -8.70
CA TRP A 15 35.04 -10.95 -7.85
C TRP A 15 34.51 -9.75 -8.65
N GLU A 16 35.13 -9.40 -9.77
CA GLU A 16 34.64 -8.32 -10.64
C GLU A 16 33.25 -8.63 -11.21
N ARG A 17 33.00 -9.88 -11.65
CA ARG A 17 31.67 -10.31 -12.10
C ARG A 17 30.62 -10.22 -11.01
N PHE A 18 30.98 -10.60 -9.78
CA PHE A 18 30.11 -10.47 -8.62
C PHE A 18 29.76 -9.02 -8.31
N GLN A 19 30.75 -8.11 -8.37
CA GLN A 19 30.51 -6.67 -8.20
C GLN A 19 29.56 -6.13 -9.28
N VAL A 20 29.77 -6.49 -10.54
CA VAL A 20 28.89 -6.06 -11.65
C VAL A 20 27.44 -6.53 -11.42
N LEU A 21 27.25 -7.79 -11.03
CA LEU A 21 25.91 -8.35 -10.78
C LEU A 21 25.21 -7.71 -9.57
N ILE A 22 25.94 -7.37 -8.51
CA ILE A 22 25.37 -6.67 -7.35
C ILE A 22 25.04 -5.22 -7.67
N MET A 23 25.77 -4.57 -8.59
CA MET A 23 25.56 -3.16 -8.87
C MET A 23 24.18 -2.85 -9.47
N GLY A 24 23.57 -3.76 -10.24
CA GLY A 24 22.20 -3.57 -10.74
C GLY A 24 21.20 -3.33 -9.61
N PRO A 25 21.02 -4.30 -8.68
CA PRO A 25 20.20 -4.13 -7.50
C PRO A 25 20.57 -2.95 -6.61
N VAL A 26 21.87 -2.74 -6.36
CA VAL A 26 22.35 -1.63 -5.51
C VAL A 26 21.97 -0.29 -6.11
N MET A 27 22.13 -0.10 -7.42
CA MET A 27 21.74 1.15 -8.09
C MET A 27 20.24 1.40 -8.02
N ASN A 28 19.41 0.36 -8.11
CA ASN A 28 17.97 0.48 -7.90
C ASN A 28 17.63 0.88 -6.45
N MET A 29 18.25 0.27 -5.45
CA MET A 29 18.03 0.65 -4.05
C MET A 29 18.54 2.07 -3.75
N LEU A 30 19.67 2.48 -4.34
CA LEU A 30 20.19 3.85 -4.25
C LEU A 30 19.26 4.86 -4.93
N LEU A 31 18.74 4.53 -6.11
CA LEU A 31 17.78 5.38 -6.81
C LEU A 31 16.50 5.54 -5.97
N ALA A 32 15.95 4.45 -5.43
CA ALA A 32 14.80 4.51 -4.53
C ALA A 32 15.05 5.40 -3.31
N LEU A 33 16.22 5.28 -2.70
CA LEU A 33 16.65 6.10 -1.56
C LEU A 33 16.67 7.59 -1.94
N VAL A 34 17.34 7.94 -3.05
CA VAL A 34 17.50 9.34 -3.50
C VAL A 34 16.16 9.95 -3.88
N LEU A 35 15.32 9.23 -4.63
CA LEU A 35 13.99 9.71 -5.02
C LEU A 35 13.10 9.92 -3.80
N THR A 36 13.16 9.03 -2.81
CA THR A 36 12.42 9.19 -1.55
C THR A 36 12.92 10.39 -0.75
N VAL A 37 14.24 10.64 -0.71
CA VAL A 37 14.79 11.87 -0.09
C VAL A 37 14.27 13.11 -0.79
N ALA A 38 14.24 13.13 -2.13
CA ALA A 38 13.75 14.27 -2.89
C ALA A 38 12.28 14.57 -2.59
N VAL A 39 11.43 13.55 -2.49
CA VAL A 39 10.02 13.68 -2.09
C VAL A 39 9.90 14.21 -0.67
N LEU A 40 10.61 13.62 0.29
CA LEU A 40 10.55 14.03 1.69
C LEU A 40 11.03 15.46 1.90
N TYR A 41 12.10 15.86 1.20
CA TYR A 41 12.65 17.21 1.25
C TYR A 41 11.69 18.25 0.66
N GLY A 42 10.86 17.87 -0.32
CA GLY A 42 9.79 18.72 -0.86
C GLY A 42 8.69 19.07 0.15
N GLY A 43 8.69 18.42 1.32
CA GLY A 43 7.64 18.50 2.31
C GLY A 43 6.53 17.49 1.99
N ILE A 44 6.08 16.78 3.01
CA ILE A 44 4.95 15.86 2.88
C ILE A 44 3.91 16.18 3.94
N ASP A 45 2.65 16.10 3.55
CA ASP A 45 1.53 16.11 4.47
C ASP A 45 1.21 14.66 4.78
N VAL A 46 1.32 14.31 6.06
CA VAL A 46 0.94 12.97 6.56
C VAL A 46 -0.32 13.10 7.40
N PRO A 47 -1.23 12.12 7.39
CA PRO A 47 -2.37 12.12 8.29
C PRO A 47 -1.90 12.31 9.73
N ALA A 48 -2.54 13.23 10.45
CA ALA A 48 -2.08 13.64 11.78
C ALA A 48 -2.10 12.50 12.81
N TYR A 49 -2.89 11.45 12.57
CA TYR A 49 -3.02 10.27 13.42
C TYR A 49 -1.93 9.22 13.19
N GLU A 50 -1.19 9.23 12.07
CA GLU A 50 -0.38 8.09 11.64
C GLU A 50 0.68 7.65 12.66
N ASP A 51 1.32 8.60 13.36
CA ASP A 51 2.33 8.33 14.37
C ASP A 51 1.80 8.31 15.81
N GLN A 52 0.48 8.46 15.98
CA GLN A 52 -0.17 8.38 17.28
C GLN A 52 -0.40 6.93 17.68
N PRO A 53 -0.50 6.62 19.00
CA PRO A 53 -0.86 5.29 19.47
C PRO A 53 -2.20 4.84 18.88
N PRO A 54 -2.34 3.56 18.48
CA PRO A 54 -3.57 3.04 17.88
C PRO A 54 -4.64 2.80 18.96
N VAL A 55 -5.27 3.90 19.39
CA VAL A 55 -6.42 3.90 20.30
C VAL A 55 -7.68 3.94 19.44
N VAL A 56 -8.44 2.85 19.46
CA VAL A 56 -9.64 2.66 18.65
C VAL A 56 -10.63 3.78 18.95
N GLY A 57 -10.90 4.60 17.93
CA GLY A 57 -11.90 5.67 18.02
C GLY A 57 -13.25 5.20 17.50
N VAL A 58 -13.23 4.51 16.36
CA VAL A 58 -14.42 4.01 15.67
C VAL A 58 -14.23 2.53 15.33
N VAL A 59 -15.31 1.77 15.48
CA VAL A 59 -15.43 0.38 15.02
C VAL A 59 -16.54 0.32 13.99
N MET A 60 -16.23 -0.16 12.79
CA MET A 60 -17.19 -0.27 11.70
C MET A 60 -18.20 -1.37 11.99
N MET A 61 -19.46 -1.12 11.67
CA MET A 61 -20.53 -2.11 11.80
C MET A 61 -20.26 -3.31 10.88
N ASN A 62 -20.53 -4.52 11.35
CA ASN A 62 -20.27 -5.80 10.68
C ASN A 62 -18.78 -6.04 10.34
N SER A 63 -17.85 -5.39 11.04
CA SER A 63 -16.42 -5.59 10.82
C SER A 63 -15.84 -6.77 11.60
N ALA A 64 -14.65 -7.23 11.21
CA ALA A 64 -13.92 -8.25 11.97
C ALA A 64 -13.62 -7.82 13.41
N ALA A 65 -13.36 -6.54 13.65
CA ALA A 65 -13.14 -6.00 14.99
C ALA A 65 -14.39 -6.04 15.86
N GLU A 66 -15.55 -5.69 15.30
CA GLU A 66 -16.84 -5.78 16.01
C GLU A 66 -17.11 -7.25 16.43
N ARG A 67 -16.94 -8.19 15.49
CA ARG A 67 -17.08 -9.64 15.77
C ARG A 67 -16.11 -10.14 16.83
N ALA A 68 -14.95 -9.51 16.95
CA ALA A 68 -13.92 -9.84 17.93
C ALA A 68 -14.07 -9.08 19.25
N ASP A 69 -15.18 -8.37 19.49
CA ASP A 69 -15.38 -7.55 20.69
C ASP A 69 -14.24 -6.54 20.90
N ILE A 70 -13.75 -5.91 19.83
CA ILE A 70 -12.92 -4.70 19.92
C ILE A 70 -13.86 -3.50 19.96
N ARG A 71 -13.56 -2.53 20.83
CA ARG A 71 -14.45 -1.40 21.14
C ARG A 71 -13.70 -0.08 21.08
N PRO A 72 -14.43 1.05 20.87
CA PRO A 72 -13.88 2.37 21.10
C PRO A 72 -13.24 2.49 22.49
N GLY A 73 -12.06 3.10 22.55
CA GLY A 73 -11.23 3.24 23.75
C GLY A 73 -10.17 2.14 23.93
N ASP A 74 -10.28 1.01 23.24
CA ASP A 74 -9.23 -0.01 23.28
C ASP A 74 -7.94 0.53 22.66
N ARG A 75 -6.80 0.29 23.30
CA ARG A 75 -5.50 0.54 22.68
C ARG A 75 -4.91 -0.75 22.15
N ILE A 76 -4.63 -0.81 20.87
CA ILE A 76 -3.92 -1.94 20.26
C ILE A 76 -2.44 -1.83 20.64
N VAL A 77 -1.85 -2.90 21.20
CA VAL A 77 -0.45 -2.88 21.66
C VAL A 77 0.42 -3.90 20.94
N SER A 78 -0.18 -4.92 20.34
CA SER A 78 0.52 -5.96 19.59
C SER A 78 -0.37 -6.59 18.53
N VAL A 79 0.20 -6.91 17.37
CA VAL A 79 -0.42 -7.67 16.28
C VAL A 79 0.54 -8.79 15.88
N ALA A 80 0.05 -10.04 15.87
CA ALA A 80 0.87 -11.22 15.56
C ALA A 80 2.16 -11.30 16.41
N GLN A 81 2.05 -11.03 17.73
CA GLN A 81 3.16 -10.98 18.69
C GLN A 81 4.21 -9.89 18.44
N ARG A 82 3.97 -8.99 17.49
CA ARG A 82 4.83 -7.82 17.24
C ARG A 82 4.19 -6.61 17.90
N SER A 83 4.97 -5.92 18.74
CA SER A 83 4.53 -4.67 19.34
C SER A 83 4.24 -3.64 18.25
N VAL A 84 3.12 -2.94 18.42
CA VAL A 84 2.65 -1.88 17.54
C VAL A 84 2.52 -0.61 18.37
N LYS A 85 3.23 0.43 17.98
CA LYS A 85 3.28 1.71 18.69
C LYS A 85 2.45 2.80 18.04
N THR A 86 2.21 2.70 16.73
CA THR A 86 1.54 3.73 15.95
C THR A 86 0.42 3.15 15.08
N TRP A 87 -0.48 4.01 14.61
CA TRP A 87 -1.48 3.65 13.61
C TRP A 87 -0.84 3.14 12.31
N GLU A 88 0.26 3.75 11.86
CA GLU A 88 1.01 3.27 10.69
C GLU A 88 1.46 1.81 10.85
N GLU A 89 2.12 1.50 11.98
CA GLU A 89 2.58 0.14 12.28
C GLU A 89 1.39 -0.85 12.36
N PHE A 90 0.25 -0.40 12.90
CA PHE A 90 -0.96 -1.19 13.00
C PHE A 90 -1.52 -1.55 11.62
N PHE A 91 -1.74 -0.55 10.77
CA PHE A 91 -2.29 -0.77 9.43
C PHE A 91 -1.38 -1.66 8.59
N ILE A 92 -0.06 -1.51 8.71
CA ILE A 92 0.91 -2.36 8.03
C ILE A 92 0.84 -3.81 8.54
N ALA A 93 0.74 -4.02 9.85
CA ALA A 93 0.70 -5.36 10.44
C ALA A 93 -0.57 -6.14 10.06
N ILE A 94 -1.70 -5.44 9.88
CA ILE A 94 -2.99 -6.02 9.48
C ILE A 94 -3.11 -6.16 7.96
N GLY A 95 -2.66 -5.15 7.20
CA GLY A 95 -2.83 -5.04 5.75
C GLY A 95 -2.29 -6.23 4.96
N GLY A 96 -1.19 -6.84 5.42
CA GLY A 96 -0.60 -8.04 4.79
C GLY A 96 -1.33 -9.36 5.07
N ARG A 97 -2.44 -9.36 5.82
CA ARG A 97 -3.08 -10.59 6.35
C ARG A 97 -4.60 -10.71 6.05
N PRO A 98 -5.11 -10.42 4.84
CA PRO A 98 -6.53 -10.62 4.57
C PRO A 98 -6.93 -12.10 4.70
N ASN A 99 -8.12 -12.33 5.26
CA ASN A 99 -8.74 -13.64 5.51
C ASN A 99 -7.92 -14.61 6.38
N ARG A 100 -7.06 -14.08 7.25
CA ARG A 100 -6.17 -14.88 8.11
C ARG A 100 -6.31 -14.48 9.56
N GLU A 101 -6.68 -15.43 10.40
CA GLU A 101 -6.77 -15.20 11.83
C GLU A 101 -5.41 -14.73 12.38
N VAL A 102 -5.44 -13.61 13.10
CA VAL A 102 -4.29 -12.99 13.76
C VAL A 102 -4.63 -12.69 15.20
N SER A 103 -3.68 -12.91 16.11
CA SER A 103 -3.82 -12.51 17.51
C SER A 103 -3.50 -11.01 17.65
N ILE A 104 -4.39 -10.28 18.30
CA ILE A 104 -4.26 -8.88 18.63
C ILE A 104 -4.33 -8.75 20.14
N GLU A 105 -3.34 -8.10 20.74
CA GLU A 105 -3.39 -7.72 22.14
C GLU A 105 -3.91 -6.28 22.22
N ILE A 106 -4.97 -6.11 23.01
CA ILE A 106 -5.57 -4.81 23.30
C ILE A 106 -5.42 -4.50 24.79
N LEU A 107 -5.21 -3.23 25.11
CA LEU A 107 -5.26 -2.70 26.46
C LEU A 107 -6.65 -2.08 26.67
N ARG A 108 -7.45 -2.69 27.53
CA ARG A 108 -8.78 -2.21 27.96
C ARG A 108 -8.79 -2.08 29.48
N ASP A 109 -9.09 -0.89 29.99
CA ASP A 109 -9.14 -0.61 31.44
C ASP A 109 -7.87 -1.05 32.20
N GLY A 110 -6.70 -0.86 31.59
CA GLY A 110 -5.40 -1.23 32.17
C GLY A 110 -5.07 -2.74 32.09
N LYS A 111 -5.94 -3.58 31.53
CA LYS A 111 -5.71 -5.03 31.36
C LYS A 111 -5.42 -5.37 29.90
N ILE A 112 -4.44 -6.24 29.68
CA ILE A 112 -4.17 -6.80 28.36
C ILE A 112 -5.17 -7.92 28.09
N LEU A 113 -5.93 -7.79 27.01
CA LEU A 113 -6.83 -8.81 26.50
C LEU A 113 -6.31 -9.30 25.14
N ASN A 114 -6.32 -10.61 24.94
CA ASN A 114 -6.02 -11.20 23.65
C ASN A 114 -7.31 -11.37 22.84
N ARG A 115 -7.29 -10.98 21.57
CA ARG A 115 -8.37 -11.15 20.60
C ARG A 115 -7.85 -11.88 19.38
N ARG A 116 -8.63 -12.83 18.88
CA ARG A 116 -8.39 -13.44 17.58
C ARG A 116 -9.30 -12.76 16.58
N VAL A 117 -8.68 -12.20 15.54
CA VAL A 117 -9.38 -11.42 14.52
C VAL A 117 -8.99 -11.97 13.17
N THR A 118 -9.95 -12.20 12.30
CA THR A 118 -9.69 -12.54 10.90
C THR A 118 -9.98 -11.30 10.08
N PRO A 119 -8.95 -10.56 9.60
CA PRO A 119 -9.15 -9.37 8.79
C PRO A 119 -9.96 -9.71 7.55
N ASP A 120 -10.94 -8.87 7.26
CA ASP A 120 -11.71 -8.94 6.03
C ASP A 120 -10.81 -8.48 4.87
N THR A 121 -11.06 -8.99 3.65
CA THR A 121 -10.51 -8.33 2.48
C THR A 121 -11.20 -6.99 2.35
N ALA A 122 -10.44 -5.92 2.41
CA ALA A 122 -11.01 -4.60 2.34
C ALA A 122 -11.79 -4.39 1.04
N THR A 123 -13.03 -3.92 1.18
CA THR A 123 -13.95 -3.69 0.07
C THR A 123 -13.93 -2.20 -0.30
N GLY A 124 -13.49 -1.86 -1.52
CA GLY A 124 -13.42 -0.47 -2.00
C GLY A 124 -12.59 -0.30 -3.28
N GLN A 125 -12.16 0.93 -3.59
CA GLN A 125 -11.31 1.23 -4.76
C GLN A 125 -9.91 0.59 -4.74
N ALA A 126 -9.51 -0.01 -3.61
CA ALA A 126 -8.24 -0.71 -3.54
C ALA A 126 -8.26 -1.91 -4.49
N ARG A 127 -7.57 -1.75 -5.61
CA ARG A 127 -7.45 -2.80 -6.63
C ARG A 127 -6.66 -4.00 -6.13
N ILE A 128 -5.98 -3.92 -4.98
CA ILE A 128 -5.20 -4.99 -4.36
C ILE A 128 -5.89 -5.47 -3.09
N GLU A 129 -6.03 -6.79 -2.93
CA GLU A 129 -6.54 -7.39 -1.69
C GLU A 129 -5.64 -7.01 -0.51
N TYR A 130 -6.11 -6.14 0.38
CA TYR A 130 -5.46 -5.81 1.65
C TYR A 130 -6.37 -6.18 2.83
N GLY A 131 -5.76 -6.54 3.95
CA GLY A 131 -6.50 -6.88 5.17
C GLY A 131 -6.97 -5.63 5.90
N GLU A 132 -8.21 -5.62 6.36
CA GLU A 132 -8.74 -4.62 7.29
C GLU A 132 -9.54 -5.29 8.40
N ILE A 133 -9.59 -4.68 9.59
CA ILE A 133 -10.46 -5.17 10.68
C ILE A 133 -11.58 -4.20 11.02
N GLY A 134 -11.65 -3.04 10.35
CA GLY A 134 -12.68 -2.02 10.60
C GLY A 134 -12.50 -1.25 11.90
N VAL A 135 -11.26 -1.00 12.34
CA VAL A 135 -10.96 -0.06 13.42
C VAL A 135 -10.19 1.12 12.87
N PHE A 136 -10.53 2.30 13.36
CA PHE A 136 -9.96 3.55 12.91
C PHE A 136 -9.81 4.54 14.06
N PRO A 137 -8.91 5.53 13.95
CA PRO A 137 -8.92 6.66 14.86
C PRO A 137 -10.23 7.45 14.70
N ASN A 138 -10.60 8.20 15.73
CA ASN A 138 -11.75 9.09 15.65
C ASN A 138 -11.35 10.39 14.92
N VAL A 139 -11.18 10.27 13.61
CA VAL A 139 -10.85 11.37 12.70
C VAL A 139 -12.00 11.56 11.73
N HIS A 140 -12.20 12.80 11.32
CA HIS A 140 -13.27 13.19 10.43
C HIS A 140 -12.76 14.28 9.48
N PRO A 141 -13.11 14.24 8.18
CA PRO A 141 -12.70 15.28 7.25
C PRO A 141 -13.45 16.57 7.53
N HIS A 142 -12.82 17.70 7.23
CA HIS A 142 -13.46 19.01 7.29
C HIS A 142 -13.56 19.65 5.92
N LEU A 143 -14.52 20.55 5.75
CA LEU A 143 -14.71 21.27 4.49
C LEU A 143 -13.75 22.46 4.39
N LEU A 144 -12.74 22.34 3.52
CA LEU A 144 -11.78 23.41 3.25
C LEU A 144 -12.38 24.51 2.37
N ALA A 145 -13.21 24.11 1.39
CA ALA A 145 -13.80 25.04 0.45
C ALA A 145 -15.18 24.57 0.00
N ILE A 146 -16.01 25.54 -0.39
CA ILE A 146 -17.30 25.31 -1.00
C ILE A 146 -17.47 26.25 -2.19
N SER A 147 -17.98 25.71 -3.29
CA SER A 147 -18.21 26.45 -4.52
C SER A 147 -19.57 27.17 -4.44
N PRO A 148 -19.62 28.49 -4.68
CA PRO A 148 -20.87 29.24 -4.64
C PRO A 148 -21.94 28.69 -5.59
N GLY A 149 -23.18 28.62 -5.13
CA GLY A 149 -24.35 28.14 -5.87
C GLY A 149 -24.42 26.62 -6.06
N GLU A 150 -23.37 25.87 -5.67
CA GLU A 150 -23.35 24.42 -5.80
C GLU A 150 -24.26 23.74 -4.76
N PRO A 151 -24.67 22.46 -4.98
CA PRO A 151 -25.65 21.82 -4.12
C PRO A 151 -25.22 21.69 -2.66
N GLY A 152 -23.91 21.60 -2.37
CA GLY A 152 -23.42 21.61 -0.99
C GLY A 152 -23.76 22.91 -0.27
N GLU A 153 -23.56 24.06 -0.91
CA GLU A 153 -23.87 25.37 -0.32
C GLU A 153 -25.38 25.55 -0.18
N ARG A 154 -26.16 25.19 -1.21
CA ARG A 154 -27.62 25.23 -1.17
C ARG A 154 -28.23 24.32 -0.09
N GLY A 155 -27.58 23.18 0.18
CA GLY A 155 -27.92 22.27 1.26
C GLY A 155 -27.45 22.74 2.65
N GLY A 156 -26.82 23.92 2.73
CA GLY A 156 -26.46 24.56 4.00
C GLY A 156 -25.11 24.13 4.58
N LEU A 157 -24.28 23.39 3.83
CA LEU A 157 -22.90 23.12 4.23
C LEU A 157 -22.08 24.42 4.23
N LYS A 158 -21.10 24.50 5.12
CA LYS A 158 -20.22 25.66 5.28
C LYS A 158 -18.77 25.23 5.37
N ILE A 159 -17.88 26.15 5.01
CA ILE A 159 -16.44 26.00 5.24
C ILE A 159 -16.20 25.82 6.74
N GLY A 160 -15.36 24.86 7.11
CA GLY A 160 -15.06 24.51 8.49
C GLY A 160 -15.99 23.44 9.11
N ASP A 161 -17.08 23.05 8.44
CA ASP A 161 -17.88 21.90 8.88
C ASP A 161 -17.01 20.65 8.94
N VAL A 162 -17.06 19.92 10.06
CA VAL A 162 -16.46 18.59 10.17
C VAL A 162 -17.52 17.55 9.85
N ILE A 163 -17.28 16.71 8.85
CA ILE A 163 -18.25 15.72 8.37
C ILE A 163 -18.17 14.48 9.25
N LEU A 164 -19.21 14.23 10.05
CA LEU A 164 -19.26 13.11 10.99
C LEU A 164 -19.81 11.84 10.35
N ALA A 165 -20.92 11.96 9.61
CA ALA A 165 -21.63 10.82 9.04
C ALA A 165 -22.49 11.22 7.83
N VAL A 166 -22.76 10.25 6.96
CA VAL A 166 -23.75 10.36 5.87
C VAL A 166 -24.70 9.19 5.97
N GLU A 167 -26.01 9.43 6.01
CA GLU A 167 -27.03 8.38 6.20
C GLU A 167 -26.77 7.53 7.46
N GLY A 168 -26.28 8.17 8.53
CA GLY A 168 -25.93 7.50 9.79
C GLY A 168 -24.66 6.64 9.73
N LYS A 169 -24.00 6.51 8.57
CA LYS A 169 -22.69 5.84 8.44
C LYS A 169 -21.57 6.82 8.75
N PRO A 170 -20.66 6.50 9.69
CA PRO A 170 -19.49 7.34 9.98
C PRO A 170 -18.66 7.62 8.72
N ILE A 171 -18.19 8.86 8.58
CA ILE A 171 -17.28 9.29 7.53
C ILE A 171 -15.96 9.63 8.21
N LEU A 172 -14.93 8.82 7.98
CA LEU A 172 -13.66 8.96 8.69
C LEU A 172 -12.64 9.70 7.85
N PHE A 173 -12.65 9.43 6.55
CA PHE A 173 -11.77 10.05 5.58
C PHE A 173 -12.55 10.80 4.52
N HIS A 174 -11.90 11.79 3.95
CA HIS A 174 -12.42 12.57 2.85
C HIS A 174 -12.76 11.69 1.63
N SER A 175 -12.06 10.55 1.46
CA SER A 175 -12.32 9.57 0.40
C SER A 175 -13.71 8.94 0.55
N ASP A 176 -14.08 8.58 1.78
CA ASP A 176 -15.37 7.96 2.10
C ASP A 176 -16.49 8.94 1.72
N PHE A 177 -16.32 10.22 2.09
CA PHE A 177 -17.29 11.25 1.75
C PHE A 177 -17.45 11.42 0.23
N ARG A 178 -16.33 11.50 -0.50
CA ARG A 178 -16.37 11.62 -1.97
C ARG A 178 -17.01 10.41 -2.64
N GLU A 179 -16.76 9.21 -2.14
CA GLU A 179 -17.34 7.97 -2.67
C GLU A 179 -18.86 7.92 -2.47
N VAL A 180 -19.33 8.26 -1.27
CA VAL A 180 -20.77 8.32 -0.98
C VAL A 180 -21.46 9.36 -1.85
N ILE A 181 -20.86 10.54 -2.04
CA ILE A 181 -21.41 11.57 -2.94
C ILE A 181 -21.44 11.07 -4.40
N ALA A 182 -20.33 10.50 -4.87
CA ALA A 182 -20.18 10.08 -6.27
C ALA A 182 -21.23 9.03 -6.68
N SER A 183 -21.62 8.16 -5.74
CA SER A 183 -22.59 7.07 -5.95
C SER A 183 -24.06 7.47 -5.83
N HIS A 184 -24.38 8.71 -5.43
CA HIS A 184 -25.75 9.17 -5.17
C HIS A 184 -26.11 10.48 -5.90
N PRO A 185 -26.00 10.54 -7.23
CA PRO A 185 -26.46 11.71 -7.98
C PRO A 185 -27.99 11.85 -7.87
N ASP A 186 -28.45 13.11 -7.75
CA ASP A 186 -29.84 13.55 -7.67
C ASP A 186 -30.68 12.93 -6.55
N LYS A 187 -30.04 12.30 -5.57
CA LYS A 187 -30.69 11.73 -4.39
C LYS A 187 -30.40 12.59 -3.15
N PRO A 188 -31.43 13.07 -2.44
CA PRO A 188 -31.21 13.77 -1.18
C PRO A 188 -30.55 12.81 -0.18
N MET A 189 -29.57 13.32 0.56
CA MET A 189 -28.88 12.60 1.62
C MET A 189 -28.70 13.47 2.87
N MET A 190 -28.80 12.84 4.03
CA MET A 190 -28.59 13.44 5.34
C MET A 190 -27.12 13.38 5.71
N VAL A 191 -26.50 14.55 5.81
CA VAL A 191 -25.11 14.73 6.21
C VAL A 191 -25.09 15.28 7.63
N SER A 192 -24.50 14.52 8.55
CA SER A 192 -24.26 14.98 9.92
C SER A 192 -22.92 15.70 9.97
N VAL A 193 -22.92 16.94 10.45
CA VAL A 193 -21.73 17.77 10.59
C VAL A 193 -21.58 18.28 12.01
N LEU A 194 -20.35 18.52 12.44
CA LEU A 194 -20.05 19.32 13.61
C LEU A 194 -19.74 20.75 13.15
N ARG A 195 -20.52 21.72 13.65
CA ARG A 195 -20.34 23.15 13.40
C ARG A 195 -20.40 23.89 14.72
N ASP A 196 -19.36 24.66 15.03
CA ASP A 196 -19.26 25.44 16.28
C ASP A 196 -19.54 24.59 17.55
N GLY A 197 -19.08 23.33 17.55
CA GLY A 197 -19.27 22.38 18.66
C GLY A 197 -20.66 21.74 18.74
N SER A 198 -21.59 22.10 17.86
CA SER A 198 -22.94 21.52 17.80
C SER A 198 -23.07 20.54 16.63
N SER A 199 -23.73 19.41 16.85
CA SER A 199 -24.05 18.46 15.78
C SER A 199 -25.30 18.93 15.03
N LEU A 200 -25.19 19.05 13.71
CA LEU A 200 -26.26 19.43 12.80
C LEU A 200 -26.46 18.34 11.76
N THR A 201 -27.70 18.07 11.37
CA THR A 201 -27.99 17.18 10.24
C THR A 201 -28.58 18.00 9.11
N LEU A 202 -27.91 17.99 7.96
CA LEU A 202 -28.23 18.79 6.78
C LEU A 202 -28.67 17.87 5.65
N SER A 203 -29.76 18.21 4.97
CA SER A 203 -30.18 17.50 3.76
C SER A 203 -29.52 18.14 2.54
N VAL A 204 -28.65 17.42 1.86
CA VAL A 204 -27.97 17.86 0.65
C VAL A 204 -28.33 16.93 -0.51
N THR A 205 -28.46 17.47 -1.72
CA THR A 205 -28.77 16.68 -2.92
C THR A 205 -27.67 16.86 -3.94
N PRO A 206 -26.75 15.89 -4.13
CA PRO A 206 -25.72 15.97 -5.16
C PRO A 206 -26.36 16.12 -6.54
N ARG A 207 -25.73 16.93 -7.41
CA ARG A 207 -26.13 17.01 -8.82
C ARG A 207 -25.29 16.07 -9.66
N HIS A 208 -25.79 15.68 -10.82
CA HIS A 208 -24.94 15.05 -11.83
C HIS A 208 -23.80 15.98 -12.30
N LYS A 209 -22.57 15.43 -12.33
CA LYS A 209 -21.42 15.99 -13.04
C LYS A 209 -20.69 14.85 -13.77
N GLY A 210 -21.06 14.64 -15.04
CA GLY A 210 -20.70 13.42 -15.75
C GLY A 210 -21.44 12.21 -15.17
N SER A 211 -20.73 11.11 -14.89
CA SER A 211 -21.30 9.88 -14.33
C SER A 211 -21.34 9.83 -12.80
N ILE A 212 -20.92 10.90 -12.11
CA ILE A 212 -20.84 10.94 -10.64
C ILE A 212 -21.71 12.04 -10.05
N GLY A 213 -22.13 11.84 -8.80
CA GLY A 213 -22.69 12.91 -7.97
C GLY A 213 -21.64 13.96 -7.59
N TYR A 214 -22.09 15.21 -7.46
CA TYR A 214 -21.24 16.35 -7.18
C TYR A 214 -21.93 17.37 -6.26
N LEU A 215 -21.26 17.74 -5.16
CA LEU A 215 -21.74 18.76 -4.21
C LEU A 215 -21.01 20.11 -4.32
N GLY A 216 -19.88 20.18 -5.03
CA GLY A 216 -19.06 21.40 -5.07
C GLY A 216 -18.37 21.74 -3.75
N VAL A 217 -17.99 20.72 -2.97
CA VAL A 217 -17.28 20.84 -1.69
C VAL A 217 -15.90 20.20 -1.80
N THR A 218 -14.95 20.73 -1.04
CA THR A 218 -13.59 20.19 -0.95
C THR A 218 -13.35 19.67 0.47
N PRO A 219 -13.64 18.39 0.74
CA PRO A 219 -13.29 17.76 2.01
C PRO A 219 -11.79 17.48 2.06
N VAL A 220 -11.17 17.73 3.20
CA VAL A 220 -9.76 17.38 3.47
C VAL A 220 -9.65 16.70 4.83
N ASP A 221 -8.73 15.75 4.92
CA ASP A 221 -8.38 15.14 6.21
C ASP A 221 -7.46 16.07 6.99
N GLU A 222 -7.44 15.88 8.31
CA GLU A 222 -6.44 16.52 9.16
C GLU A 222 -5.06 15.92 8.88
N THR A 223 -4.18 16.75 8.32
CA THR A 223 -2.79 16.40 8.05
C THR A 223 -1.87 17.27 8.88
N LYS A 224 -0.68 16.75 9.14
CA LYS A 224 0.43 17.54 9.64
C LYS A 224 1.48 17.66 8.55
N SER A 225 1.90 18.89 8.27
CA SER A 225 2.96 19.15 7.31
C SER A 225 4.30 18.95 8.00
N ILE A 226 5.08 18.00 7.49
CA ILE A 226 6.45 17.77 7.93
C ILE A 226 7.41 18.22 6.83
N LYS A 227 8.33 19.12 7.21
CA LYS A 227 9.41 19.60 6.34
C LYS A 227 10.74 19.18 6.96
N PRO A 228 11.16 17.92 6.75
CA PRO A 228 12.42 17.44 7.30
C PRO A 228 13.59 18.22 6.69
N SER A 229 14.61 18.47 7.51
CA SER A 229 15.91 18.92 7.02
C SER A 229 16.53 17.90 6.06
N ALA A 230 17.55 18.29 5.29
CA ALA A 230 18.19 17.37 4.34
C ALA A 230 18.70 16.08 5.01
N VAL A 231 19.26 16.20 6.23
CA VAL A 231 19.75 15.04 6.99
C VAL A 231 18.60 14.19 7.50
N GLU A 232 17.56 14.81 8.08
CA GLU A 232 16.37 14.09 8.53
C GLU A 232 15.68 13.37 7.37
N ALA A 233 15.59 13.99 6.20
CA ALA A 233 15.01 13.39 5.00
C ALA A 233 15.78 12.13 4.58
N VAL A 234 17.11 12.12 4.68
CA VAL A 234 17.94 10.93 4.44
C VAL A 234 17.64 9.84 5.47
N THR A 235 17.61 10.17 6.76
CA THR A 235 17.31 9.20 7.83
C THR A 235 15.90 8.62 7.69
N MET A 236 14.92 9.46 7.39
CA MET A 236 13.53 9.06 7.14
C MET A 236 13.43 8.19 5.88
N SER A 237 14.13 8.56 4.81
CA SER A 237 14.20 7.75 3.58
C SER A 237 14.78 6.37 3.84
N LEU A 238 15.87 6.27 4.60
CA LEU A 238 16.45 4.99 5.01
C LEU A 238 15.46 4.13 5.80
N LYS A 239 14.79 4.72 6.81
CA LYS A 239 13.79 4.01 7.63
C LYS A 239 12.63 3.51 6.77
N ARG A 240 12.09 4.37 5.89
CA ARG A 240 10.96 4.05 5.01
C ARG A 240 11.32 2.98 3.98
N ASN A 241 12.48 3.08 3.35
CA ASN A 241 12.97 2.06 2.42
C ASN A 241 13.23 0.72 3.13
N ALA A 242 13.78 0.72 4.35
CA ALA A 242 13.98 -0.50 5.12
C ALA A 242 12.64 -1.17 5.52
N GLN A 243 11.66 -0.36 5.93
CA GLN A 243 10.32 -0.83 6.26
C GLN A 243 9.61 -1.43 5.03
N TYR A 244 9.62 -0.74 3.90
CA TYR A 244 9.08 -1.25 2.63
C TYR A 244 9.83 -2.48 2.14
N ALA A 245 11.16 -2.53 2.26
CA ALA A 245 11.95 -3.72 1.96
C ALA A 245 11.53 -4.92 2.83
N GLY A 246 11.30 -4.69 4.12
CA GLY A 246 10.79 -5.70 5.03
C GLY A 246 9.41 -6.22 4.64
N LEU A 247 8.52 -5.36 4.15
CA LEU A 247 7.20 -5.76 3.65
C LEU A 247 7.29 -6.57 2.36
N ILE A 248 8.13 -6.15 1.42
CA ILE A 248 8.37 -6.88 0.17
C ILE A 248 8.89 -8.29 0.50
N PHE A 249 9.85 -8.40 1.40
CA PHE A 249 10.37 -9.70 1.85
C PHE A 249 9.28 -10.56 2.51
N GLN A 250 8.44 -9.98 3.38
CA GLN A 250 7.33 -10.69 4.01
C GLN A 250 6.31 -11.18 2.99
N THR A 251 5.96 -10.36 1.99
CA THR A 251 5.05 -10.75 0.90
C THR A 251 5.64 -11.90 0.07
N ILE A 252 6.93 -11.84 -0.27
CA ILE A 252 7.61 -12.92 -1.03
C ILE A 252 7.66 -14.21 -0.20
N TRP A 253 8.06 -14.12 1.07
CA TRP A 253 8.07 -15.25 1.99
C TRP A 253 6.67 -15.85 2.16
N GLY A 254 5.66 -14.98 2.25
CA GLY A 254 4.27 -15.38 2.31
C GLY A 254 3.81 -16.11 1.06
N LEU A 255 4.22 -15.69 -0.13
CA LEU A 255 3.89 -16.41 -1.37
C LEU A 255 4.48 -17.84 -1.38
N ILE A 256 5.71 -18.00 -0.90
CA ILE A 256 6.40 -19.31 -0.84
C ILE A 256 5.69 -20.24 0.17
N THR A 257 5.33 -19.72 1.34
CA THR A 257 4.65 -20.46 2.41
C THR A 257 3.15 -20.65 2.16
N ARG A 258 2.62 -20.12 1.03
CA ARG A 258 1.18 -20.00 0.74
C ARG A 258 0.45 -19.16 1.78
N GLU A 259 1.19 -18.31 2.49
CA GLU A 259 0.66 -17.30 3.38
C GLU A 259 0.21 -16.00 2.69
N THR A 260 0.54 -15.80 1.42
CA THR A 260 0.09 -14.64 0.65
C THR A 260 -0.56 -15.12 -0.64
N SER A 261 -1.71 -14.54 -0.97
CA SER A 261 -2.39 -14.82 -2.24
C SER A 261 -1.64 -14.15 -3.38
N PRO A 262 -1.42 -14.83 -4.53
CA PRO A 262 -0.89 -14.19 -5.74
C PRO A 262 -1.75 -13.03 -6.26
N LYS A 263 -3.01 -12.90 -5.81
CA LYS A 263 -3.87 -11.74 -6.11
C LYS A 263 -3.42 -10.46 -5.40
N GLN A 264 -2.52 -10.54 -4.43
CA GLN A 264 -1.91 -9.35 -3.83
C GLN A 264 -0.81 -8.74 -4.69
N LEU A 265 -0.29 -9.49 -5.66
CA LEU A 265 0.72 -8.98 -6.58
C LEU A 265 0.09 -8.07 -7.63
N MET A 266 0.78 -6.96 -7.90
CA MET A 266 0.45 -6.04 -8.98
C MET A 266 1.20 -6.43 -10.25
N GLY A 267 0.47 -6.62 -11.35
CA GLY A 267 1.08 -6.89 -12.65
C GLY A 267 1.41 -5.63 -13.46
N PRO A 268 1.90 -5.82 -14.70
CA PRO A 268 2.25 -4.73 -15.59
C PRO A 268 1.09 -3.77 -15.88
N LEU A 269 -0.14 -4.30 -15.93
CA LEU A 269 -1.32 -3.51 -16.23
C LEU A 269 -1.75 -2.68 -15.01
N GLY A 270 -1.70 -3.26 -13.81
CA GLY A 270 -1.87 -2.54 -12.56
C GLY A 270 -0.85 -1.41 -12.40
N ILE A 271 0.43 -1.66 -12.72
CA ILE A 271 1.49 -0.64 -12.68
C ILE A 271 1.20 0.49 -13.68
N ALA A 272 0.77 0.17 -14.91
CA ALA A 272 0.43 1.19 -15.90
C ALA A 272 -0.73 2.08 -15.43
N GLN A 273 -1.76 1.49 -14.82
CA GLN A 273 -2.89 2.24 -14.28
C GLN A 273 -2.49 3.11 -13.08
N LEU A 274 -1.76 2.56 -12.12
CA LEU A 274 -1.26 3.30 -10.95
C LEU A 274 -0.33 4.46 -11.38
N SER A 275 0.45 4.26 -12.44
CA SER A 275 1.25 5.32 -13.05
C SER A 275 0.39 6.44 -13.62
N GLY A 276 -0.71 6.10 -14.30
CA GLY A 276 -1.67 7.07 -14.81
C GLY A 276 -2.36 7.88 -13.71
N GLU A 277 -2.77 7.23 -12.62
CA GLU A 277 -3.34 7.89 -11.45
C GLU A 277 -2.33 8.79 -10.74
N SER A 278 -1.11 8.31 -10.56
CA SER A 278 -0.02 9.10 -9.98
C SER A 278 0.31 10.33 -10.84
N ALA A 279 0.26 10.20 -12.17
CA ALA A 279 0.45 11.34 -13.08
C ALA A 279 -0.62 12.42 -12.91
N GLN A 280 -1.87 12.03 -12.65
CA GLN A 280 -2.97 12.96 -12.37
C GLN A 280 -2.82 13.65 -11.02
N LEU A 281 -2.25 12.96 -10.02
CA LEU A 281 -1.95 13.53 -8.70
C LEU A 281 -0.75 14.49 -8.72
N GLY A 282 0.11 14.37 -9.73
CA GLY A 282 1.22 15.28 -9.99
C GLY A 282 2.60 14.63 -9.88
N TRP A 283 3.63 15.44 -10.10
CA TRP A 283 5.01 14.94 -10.23
C TRP A 283 5.56 14.32 -8.93
N MET A 284 5.16 14.81 -7.75
CA MET A 284 5.59 14.24 -6.47
C MET A 284 5.07 12.80 -6.28
N ALA A 285 3.83 12.53 -6.70
CA ALA A 285 3.26 11.18 -6.67
C ALA A 285 3.97 10.26 -7.66
N LEU A 286 4.29 10.74 -8.86
CA LEU A 286 5.08 9.98 -9.84
C LEU A 286 6.48 9.61 -9.32
N ILE A 287 7.20 10.54 -8.71
CA ILE A 287 8.52 10.26 -8.13
C ILE A 287 8.41 9.24 -6.99
N SER A 288 7.37 9.35 -6.16
CA SER A 288 7.10 8.39 -5.09
C SER A 288 6.84 6.98 -5.65
N LEU A 289 6.08 6.88 -6.74
CA LEU A 289 5.86 5.61 -7.44
C LEU A 289 7.15 5.06 -8.06
N MET A 290 7.97 5.91 -8.69
CA MET A 290 9.26 5.50 -9.23
C MET A 290 10.18 4.97 -8.13
N ALA A 291 10.21 5.62 -6.97
CA ALA A 291 10.98 5.17 -5.83
C ALA A 291 10.54 3.79 -5.35
N SER A 292 9.22 3.56 -5.22
CA SER A 292 8.69 2.26 -4.76
C SER A 292 8.94 1.14 -5.78
N ILE A 293 8.75 1.40 -7.08
CA ILE A 293 9.07 0.43 -8.14
C ILE A 293 10.57 0.13 -8.17
N SER A 294 11.43 1.15 -8.02
CA SER A 294 12.88 0.97 -8.02
C SER A 294 13.33 0.12 -6.84
N LEU A 295 12.79 0.35 -5.63
CA LEU A 295 13.06 -0.50 -4.46
C LEU A 295 12.62 -1.95 -4.70
N ASN A 296 11.40 -2.14 -5.23
CA ASN A 296 10.86 -3.46 -5.57
C ASN A 296 11.79 -4.20 -6.55
N LEU A 297 12.18 -3.55 -7.66
CA LEU A 297 13.03 -4.15 -8.68
C LEU A 297 14.43 -4.48 -8.14
N GLY A 298 15.00 -3.59 -7.32
CA GLY A 298 16.28 -3.84 -6.66
C GLY A 298 16.25 -5.09 -5.78
N LEU A 299 15.23 -5.22 -4.93
CA LEU A 299 15.08 -6.36 -4.02
C LEU A 299 14.76 -7.66 -4.75
N LEU A 300 13.85 -7.62 -5.73
CA LEU A 300 13.48 -8.79 -6.52
C LEU A 300 14.68 -9.30 -7.32
N ASN A 301 15.51 -8.41 -7.87
CA ASN A 301 16.71 -8.79 -8.59
C ASN A 301 17.78 -9.44 -7.69
N LEU A 302 17.70 -9.31 -6.36
CA LEU A 302 18.59 -10.00 -5.42
C LEU A 302 18.12 -11.42 -5.07
N LEU A 303 16.90 -11.80 -5.44
CA LEU A 303 16.39 -13.14 -5.16
C LEU A 303 17.22 -14.21 -5.88
N PRO A 304 17.39 -15.40 -5.28
CA PRO A 304 18.13 -16.51 -5.87
C PRO A 304 17.31 -17.22 -6.97
N ILE A 305 16.74 -16.45 -7.91
CA ILE A 305 15.94 -16.96 -9.02
C ILE A 305 16.81 -16.95 -10.28
N PRO A 306 17.05 -18.11 -10.91
CA PRO A 306 17.83 -18.18 -12.14
C PRO A 306 17.19 -17.32 -13.24
N ILE A 307 18.00 -16.47 -13.90
CA ILE A 307 17.70 -15.37 -14.86
C ILE A 307 17.79 -13.95 -14.26
N LEU A 308 17.65 -13.81 -12.94
CA LEU A 308 17.91 -12.55 -12.24
C LEU A 308 19.37 -12.44 -11.81
N ASP A 309 19.82 -11.22 -11.51
CA ASP A 309 21.19 -10.94 -11.05
C ASP A 309 21.55 -11.78 -9.80
N GLY A 310 20.63 -11.87 -8.85
CA GLY A 310 20.71 -12.68 -7.63
C GLY A 310 20.81 -14.18 -7.90
N GLY A 311 20.21 -14.67 -8.98
CA GLY A 311 20.36 -16.06 -9.43
C GLY A 311 21.79 -16.37 -9.87
N HIS A 312 22.44 -15.45 -10.58
CA HIS A 312 23.84 -15.60 -10.96
C HIS A 312 24.77 -15.51 -9.75
N ILE A 313 24.49 -14.59 -8.83
CA ILE A 313 25.21 -14.50 -7.55
C ILE A 313 25.09 -15.81 -6.76
N PHE A 314 23.88 -16.37 -6.68
CA PHE A 314 23.63 -17.64 -6.01
C PHE A 314 24.38 -18.81 -6.66
N ILE A 315 24.38 -18.90 -7.99
CA ILE A 315 25.15 -19.92 -8.72
C ILE A 315 26.65 -19.77 -8.43
N MET A 316 27.21 -18.56 -8.47
CA MET A 316 28.62 -18.34 -8.15
C MET A 316 28.96 -18.69 -6.71
N ALA A 317 28.06 -18.41 -5.76
CA ALA A 317 28.23 -18.79 -4.36
C ALA A 317 28.28 -20.32 -4.20
N LEU A 318 27.39 -21.05 -4.89
CA LEU A 318 27.41 -22.52 -4.91
C LEU A 318 28.68 -23.09 -5.55
N GLU A 319 29.15 -22.52 -6.65
CA GLU A 319 30.42 -22.93 -7.29
C GLU A 319 31.63 -22.66 -6.39
N GLY A 320 31.63 -21.52 -5.69
CA GLY A 320 32.64 -21.18 -4.71
C GLY A 320 32.68 -22.18 -3.55
N LEU A 321 31.51 -22.53 -3.01
CA LEU A 321 31.38 -23.52 -1.93
C LEU A 321 31.78 -24.93 -2.40
N ALA A 322 31.37 -25.32 -3.61
CA ALA A 322 31.72 -26.60 -4.21
C ALA A 322 33.19 -26.68 -4.66
N ARG A 323 33.91 -25.54 -4.67
CA ARG A 323 35.26 -25.37 -5.21
C ARG A 323 35.42 -25.89 -6.65
N ARG A 324 34.32 -25.95 -7.41
CA ARG A 324 34.28 -26.38 -8.81
C ARG A 324 33.19 -25.63 -9.56
N ASP A 325 33.45 -25.38 -10.84
CA ASP A 325 32.46 -24.75 -11.72
C ASP A 325 31.42 -25.79 -12.16
N PHE A 326 30.16 -25.38 -12.20
CA PHE A 326 29.09 -26.20 -12.78
C PHE A 326 29.25 -26.26 -14.30
N SER A 327 28.88 -27.39 -14.88
CA SER A 327 28.88 -27.54 -16.33
C SER A 327 27.87 -26.59 -16.98
N THR A 328 28.14 -26.17 -18.22
CA THR A 328 27.24 -25.29 -18.98
C THR A 328 25.82 -25.85 -19.05
N ARG A 329 25.68 -27.18 -19.22
CA ARG A 329 24.38 -27.87 -19.23
C ARG A 329 23.60 -27.72 -17.92
N ILE A 330 24.29 -27.75 -16.77
CA ILE A 330 23.63 -27.56 -15.46
C ILE A 330 23.17 -26.10 -15.34
N LYS A 331 24.01 -25.13 -15.72
CA LYS A 331 23.64 -23.71 -15.70
C LYS A 331 22.46 -23.41 -16.61
N GLU A 332 22.46 -23.92 -17.84
CA GLU A 332 21.34 -23.81 -18.78
C GLU A 332 20.05 -24.37 -18.20
N LYS A 333 20.09 -25.57 -17.58
CA LYS A 333 18.92 -26.17 -16.93
C LYS A 333 18.43 -25.35 -15.75
N MET A 334 19.33 -24.81 -14.93
CA MET A 334 18.97 -23.92 -13.82
C MET A 334 18.29 -22.65 -14.35
N LEU A 335 18.87 -22.00 -15.35
CA LEU A 335 18.32 -20.81 -15.99
C LEU A 335 16.94 -21.08 -16.61
N LEU A 336 16.79 -22.17 -17.34
CA LEU A 336 15.51 -22.56 -17.92
C LEU A 336 14.46 -22.84 -16.83
N ALA A 337 14.83 -23.54 -15.76
CA ALA A 337 13.91 -23.80 -14.65
C ALA A 337 13.45 -22.50 -13.98
N GLY A 338 14.37 -21.56 -13.71
CA GLY A 338 14.02 -20.23 -13.17
C GLY A 338 13.16 -19.41 -14.12
N PHE A 339 13.48 -19.43 -15.42
CA PHE A 339 12.68 -18.77 -16.46
C PHE A 339 11.24 -19.31 -16.50
N VAL A 340 11.05 -20.64 -16.48
CA VAL A 340 9.71 -21.26 -16.47
C VAL A 340 8.92 -20.83 -15.22
N VAL A 341 9.54 -20.83 -14.04
CA VAL A 341 8.90 -20.38 -12.79
C VAL A 341 8.49 -18.91 -12.88
N LEU A 342 9.36 -18.03 -13.38
CA LEU A 342 9.04 -16.62 -13.56
C LEU A 342 7.94 -16.40 -14.60
N MET A 343 7.96 -17.13 -15.72
CA MET A 343 6.91 -17.05 -16.74
C MET A 343 5.56 -17.50 -16.16
N MET A 344 5.53 -18.58 -15.38
CA MET A 344 4.31 -19.05 -14.72
C MET A 344 3.76 -18.00 -13.73
N LEU A 345 4.65 -17.37 -12.95
CA LEU A 345 4.26 -16.28 -12.04
C LEU A 345 3.73 -15.08 -12.84
N MET A 346 4.42 -14.66 -13.89
CA MET A 346 4.04 -13.54 -14.74
C MET A 346 2.67 -13.76 -15.38
N VAL A 347 2.42 -14.95 -15.94
CA VAL A 347 1.10 -15.31 -16.49
C VAL A 347 0.03 -15.26 -15.40
N THR A 348 0.31 -15.78 -14.21
CA THR A 348 -0.63 -15.76 -13.07
C THR A 348 -0.98 -14.33 -12.66
N VAL A 349 0.03 -13.46 -12.54
CA VAL A 349 -0.16 -12.06 -12.15
C VAL A 349 -0.89 -11.27 -13.24
N ILE A 350 -0.53 -11.45 -14.52
CA ILE A 350 -1.25 -10.83 -15.65
C ILE A 350 -2.70 -11.31 -15.69
N TYR A 351 -2.95 -12.60 -15.50
CA TYR A 351 -4.30 -13.14 -15.42
C TYR A 351 -5.08 -12.48 -14.27
N ASN A 352 -4.48 -12.39 -13.08
CA ASN A 352 -5.10 -11.72 -11.93
C ASN A 352 -5.38 -10.24 -12.22
N ASP A 353 -4.51 -9.52 -12.92
CA ASP A 353 -4.74 -8.13 -13.34
C ASP A 353 -5.93 -8.03 -14.31
N LEU A 354 -6.00 -8.91 -15.32
CA LEU A 354 -7.08 -8.92 -16.31
C LEU A 354 -8.44 -9.21 -15.67
N THR A 355 -8.48 -10.11 -14.69
CA THR A 355 -9.73 -10.43 -13.97
C THR A 355 -10.28 -9.26 -13.14
N ARG A 356 -9.47 -8.24 -12.82
CA ARG A 356 -9.90 -7.05 -12.07
C ARG A 356 -10.57 -6.00 -12.96
N ILE A 357 -10.54 -6.18 -14.29
CA ILE A 357 -11.10 -5.22 -15.22
C ILE A 357 -12.54 -5.62 -15.55
N SER A 358 -13.47 -4.77 -15.12
CA SER A 358 -14.92 -5.02 -15.17
C SER A 358 -15.49 -5.33 -16.55
N TRP A 359 -14.90 -4.82 -17.64
CA TRP A 359 -15.33 -5.16 -19.00
C TRP A 359 -14.75 -6.49 -19.51
N ILE A 360 -13.57 -6.89 -19.03
CA ILE A 360 -12.94 -8.19 -19.35
C ILE A 360 -13.64 -9.31 -18.58
N GLU A 361 -14.07 -9.03 -17.35
CA GLU A 361 -14.88 -9.95 -16.55
C GLU A 361 -16.15 -10.38 -17.30
N ARG A 362 -16.81 -9.46 -18.01
CA ARG A 362 -18.00 -9.75 -18.83
C ARG A 362 -17.72 -10.63 -20.05
N LEU A 363 -16.48 -10.70 -20.53
CA LEU A 363 -16.04 -11.51 -21.66
C LEU A 363 -15.54 -12.91 -21.24
N MET A 364 -15.49 -13.20 -19.93
CA MET A 364 -15.11 -14.50 -19.39
C MET A 364 -16.32 -15.22 -18.77
N PRO A 365 -17.27 -15.74 -19.57
CA PRO A 365 -18.53 -16.31 -19.10
C PRO A 365 -18.38 -17.65 -18.35
N TRP A 366 -17.17 -18.20 -18.23
CA TRP A 366 -16.85 -19.48 -17.58
C TRP A 366 -16.28 -19.32 -16.16
N ARG A 367 -16.58 -18.21 -15.48
CA ARG A 367 -16.41 -18.11 -14.02
C ARG A 367 -17.55 -18.80 -13.28
#